data_AF-A0AAV2SQ73-F1
#
_entry.id   AF-A0AAV2SQ73-F1
#
_cell.length_a   1.000
_cell.length_b   1.000
_cell.length_c   1.000
_cell.angle_alpha   90.00
_cell.angle_beta   90.00
_cell.angle_gamma   90.00
#
_symmetry.space_group_name_H-M   'P 1'
#
loop_
_entity.id
_entity.type
_entity.pdbx_description
1 polymer ?
#
loop_
_entity_poly.entity_id
_entity_poly.type
_entity_poly.pdbx_seq_one_letter_code
_entity_poly.pdbx_strand_id
1 'polypeptide(L)'
;SSWEGCSTTCGGGIRRSSRTCDNPPASNGGSQCAGDNTREENCNTQACPFGCPEADGFFLSAGGNQCLKVFLDELNWDDAKQQCKKINLELAKPQDPVELQTYLNGKYG
;
A
#
# COMPACT_ATOMS: atom_id res chain seq x y z
N SER A 1 12.50 -17.06 12.71
CA SER A 1 11.93 -15.93 11.95
C SER A 1 10.42 -16.09 11.90
N SER A 2 9.71 -15.18 12.55
CA SER A 2 8.24 -15.06 12.48
C SER A 2 7.86 -14.03 11.42
N TRP A 3 6.70 -14.20 10.80
CA TRP A 3 6.12 -13.18 9.95
C TRP A 3 5.53 -12.06 10.81
N GLU A 4 5.70 -10.82 10.36
CA GLU A 4 4.96 -9.67 10.85
C GLU A 4 3.48 -9.78 10.46
N GLY A 5 2.66 -8.95 11.08
CA GLY A 5 1.27 -8.78 10.66
C GLY A 5 1.19 -8.36 9.20
N CYS A 6 0.11 -8.77 8.53
CA CYS A 6 -0.14 -8.33 7.16
C CYS A 6 -0.40 -6.81 7.14
N SER A 7 0.09 -6.13 6.10
CA SER A 7 -0.15 -4.69 5.92
C SER A 7 -1.63 -4.33 5.74
N THR A 8 -2.45 -5.29 5.27
CA THR A 8 -3.90 -5.13 5.09
C THR A 8 -4.66 -6.22 5.80
N THR A 9 -5.97 -6.04 5.99
CA THR A 9 -6.88 -7.07 6.53
C THR A 9 -7.76 -7.71 5.45
N CYS A 10 -7.80 -7.16 4.24
CA CYS A 10 -8.46 -7.67 3.04
C CYS A 10 -7.89 -6.95 1.80
N GLY A 11 -8.28 -7.37 0.59
CA GLY A 11 -7.92 -6.69 -0.66
C GLY A 11 -6.49 -6.92 -1.14
N GLY A 12 -5.74 -7.78 -0.45
CA GLY A 12 -4.33 -8.05 -0.74
C GLY A 12 -3.39 -7.08 -0.04
N GLY A 13 -2.49 -7.61 0.78
CA GLY A 13 -1.43 -6.89 1.47
C GLY A 13 -0.11 -7.65 1.40
N ILE A 14 0.91 -7.12 2.05
CA ILE A 14 2.24 -7.71 2.13
C ILE A 14 2.57 -7.94 3.61
N ARG A 15 3.11 -9.12 3.93
CA ARG A 15 3.74 -9.38 5.22
C ARG A 15 5.22 -9.62 5.04
N ARG A 16 6.01 -9.21 6.02
CA ARG A 16 7.46 -9.35 6.01
C ARG A 16 7.92 -10.33 7.07
N SER A 17 9.02 -11.02 6.82
CA SER A 17 9.73 -11.77 7.85
C SER A 17 11.21 -11.47 7.73
N SER A 18 11.82 -11.10 8.84
CA SER A 18 13.26 -10.96 8.94
C SER A 18 13.86 -12.18 9.65
N ARG A 19 15.04 -12.60 9.18
CA ARG A 19 15.90 -13.54 9.89
C ARG A 19 17.17 -12.82 10.32
N THR A 20 17.56 -13.02 11.56
CA THR A 20 18.85 -12.60 12.09
C THR A 20 19.85 -13.77 11.97
N CYS A 21 21.12 -13.42 11.76
CA CYS A 21 22.23 -14.36 11.58
C CYS A 21 23.06 -14.45 12.85
N ASP A 22 22.40 -14.87 13.91
CA ASP A 22 22.84 -14.82 15.30
C ASP A 22 22.90 -16.21 15.95
N ASN A 23 22.69 -17.29 15.18
CA ASN A 23 22.83 -18.65 15.67
C ASN A 23 23.60 -19.58 14.70
N PRO A 24 24.94 -19.69 14.81
CA PRO A 24 25.81 -19.03 15.80
C PRO A 24 26.15 -17.59 15.39
N PRO A 25 26.43 -16.69 16.35
CA PRO A 25 26.90 -15.35 16.04
C PRO A 25 28.25 -15.41 15.32
N ALA A 26 28.41 -14.59 14.28
CA ALA A 26 29.67 -14.46 13.56
C ALA A 26 30.80 -14.07 14.51
N SER A 27 31.63 -15.04 14.89
CA SER A 27 32.79 -14.88 15.75
C SER A 27 34.06 -15.02 14.91
N ASN A 28 35.11 -14.23 15.18
CA ASN A 28 36.43 -14.35 14.54
C ASN A 28 36.44 -14.29 13.00
N GLY A 29 35.77 -13.31 12.37
CA GLY A 29 35.79 -13.14 10.91
C GLY A 29 34.84 -14.08 10.14
N GLY A 30 33.87 -14.70 10.83
CA GLY A 30 32.82 -15.50 10.20
C GLY A 30 31.97 -14.70 9.21
N SER A 31 31.76 -15.25 8.02
CA SER A 31 31.02 -14.61 6.94
C SER A 31 29.55 -14.33 7.32
N GLN A 32 29.01 -13.19 6.92
CA GLN A 32 27.56 -12.95 6.98
C GLN A 32 26.81 -14.05 6.21
N CYS A 33 25.62 -14.44 6.67
CA CYS A 33 24.83 -15.44 5.95
C CYS A 33 24.59 -15.02 4.51
N ALA A 34 24.67 -15.97 3.59
CA ALA A 34 24.30 -15.73 2.20
C ALA A 34 22.78 -15.61 2.04
N GLY A 35 22.37 -14.68 1.17
CA GLY A 35 20.99 -14.45 0.76
C GLY A 35 20.24 -13.41 1.60
N ASP A 36 19.06 -13.02 1.13
CA ASP A 36 18.29 -11.94 1.75
C ASP A 36 17.91 -12.26 3.20
N ASN A 37 18.02 -11.22 4.03
CA ASN A 37 17.64 -11.27 5.45
C ASN A 37 16.15 -10.97 5.64
N THR A 38 15.50 -10.47 4.60
CA THR A 38 14.09 -10.09 4.57
C THR A 38 13.37 -10.90 3.50
N ARG A 39 12.19 -11.40 3.83
CA ARG A 39 11.26 -12.01 2.88
C ARG A 39 9.95 -11.24 2.91
N GLU A 40 9.34 -11.09 1.74
CA GLU A 40 8.01 -10.52 1.58
C GLU A 40 7.09 -11.54 0.92
N GLU A 41 5.83 -11.57 1.33
CA GLU A 41 4.82 -12.36 0.65
C GLU A 41 3.43 -11.72 0.74
N ASN A 42 2.59 -12.04 -0.24
CA ASN A 42 1.22 -11.56 -0.28
C ASN A 42 0.37 -12.24 0.80
N CYS A 43 -0.49 -11.47 1.45
CA CYS A 43 -1.40 -11.93 2.49
C CYS A 43 -2.76 -11.23 2.37
N ASN A 44 -3.78 -11.78 3.05
CA ASN A 44 -5.14 -11.22 3.10
C ASN A 44 -5.74 -10.87 1.72
N THR A 45 -5.60 -11.80 0.77
CA THR A 45 -6.05 -11.65 -0.63
C THR A 45 -7.55 -11.81 -0.81
N GLN A 46 -8.31 -12.13 0.25
CA GLN A 46 -9.77 -12.10 0.20
C GLN A 46 -10.29 -10.72 -0.20
N ALA A 47 -11.38 -10.69 -0.97
CA ALA A 47 -12.07 -9.44 -1.25
C ALA A 47 -12.55 -8.77 0.05
N CYS A 48 -12.50 -7.44 0.09
CA CYS A 48 -13.05 -6.70 1.22
C CYS A 48 -14.58 -6.80 1.24
N PRO A 49 -15.22 -6.92 2.42
CA PRO A 49 -16.68 -7.07 2.54
C PRO A 49 -17.45 -5.84 2.06
N PHE A 50 -16.80 -4.68 2.00
CA PHE A 50 -17.28 -3.49 1.30
C PHE A 50 -16.57 -3.43 -0.05
N GLY A 51 -17.25 -3.85 -1.11
CA GLY A 51 -16.72 -3.66 -2.46
C GLY A 51 -16.67 -2.18 -2.78
N CYS A 52 -15.53 -1.68 -3.26
CA CYS A 52 -15.55 -0.39 -3.94
C CYS A 52 -16.28 -0.56 -5.27
N PRO A 53 -17.15 0.38 -5.66
CA PRO A 53 -17.83 0.32 -6.95
C PRO A 53 -16.83 0.61 -8.08
N GLU A 54 -16.11 -0.43 -8.51
CA GLU A 54 -15.15 -0.35 -9.62
C GLU A 54 -15.81 0.17 -10.90
N ALA A 55 -17.09 -0.15 -11.10
CA ALA A 55 -17.89 0.32 -12.24
C ALA A 55 -18.00 1.85 -12.33
N ASP A 56 -17.86 2.57 -11.21
CA ASP A 56 -17.90 4.02 -11.15
C ASP A 56 -16.49 4.64 -11.12
N GLY A 57 -15.44 3.86 -11.44
CA GLY A 57 -14.05 4.33 -11.44
C GLY A 57 -13.48 4.55 -10.04
N PHE A 58 -14.02 3.88 -9.03
CA PHE A 58 -13.43 3.81 -7.69
C PHE A 58 -12.44 2.66 -7.57
N PHE A 59 -11.37 2.85 -6.81
CA PHE A 59 -10.39 1.82 -6.48
C PHE A 59 -10.13 1.78 -4.98
N LEU A 60 -9.83 0.58 -4.47
CA LEU A 60 -9.35 0.40 -3.10
C LEU A 60 -7.93 0.97 -2.96
N SER A 61 -7.69 1.72 -1.88
CA SER A 61 -6.32 2.10 -1.53
C SER A 61 -5.49 0.86 -1.22
N ALA A 62 -4.24 0.82 -1.70
CA ALA A 62 -3.30 -0.22 -1.28
C ALA A 62 -3.08 -0.07 0.23
N GLY A 63 -3.46 -1.07 1.02
CA GLY A 63 -3.40 -0.92 2.48
C GLY A 63 -4.75 -0.91 3.19
N GLY A 64 -5.80 -0.40 2.55
CA GLY A 64 -6.90 0.23 3.29
C GLY A 64 -8.32 -0.15 2.87
N ASN A 65 -9.25 0.18 3.77
CA ASN A 65 -10.70 0.02 3.60
C ASN A 65 -11.34 1.27 2.95
N GLN A 66 -10.58 2.05 2.19
CA GLN A 66 -11.02 3.33 1.62
C GLN A 66 -11.16 3.23 0.10
N CYS A 67 -12.31 3.65 -0.42
CA CYS A 67 -12.53 3.82 -1.84
C CYS A 67 -12.08 5.20 -2.29
N LEU A 68 -11.15 5.24 -3.23
CA LEU A 68 -10.63 6.45 -3.84
C LEU A 68 -11.12 6.55 -5.28
N LYS A 69 -11.34 7.77 -5.75
CA LYS A 69 -11.64 8.07 -7.15
C LYS A 69 -10.61 9.08 -7.64
N VAL A 70 -9.95 8.79 -8.76
CA VAL A 70 -9.00 9.69 -9.39
C VAL A 70 -9.71 10.46 -10.51
N PHE A 71 -9.48 11.76 -10.55
CA PHE A 71 -9.85 12.61 -11.67
C PHE A 71 -8.56 12.93 -12.44
N LEU A 72 -8.61 12.79 -13.77
CA LEU A 72 -7.46 13.08 -14.65
C LEU A 72 -7.46 14.53 -15.16
N ASP A 73 -8.44 15.32 -14.73
CA ASP A 73 -8.51 16.75 -15.04
C ASP A 73 -7.38 17.50 -14.31
N GLU A 74 -6.67 18.37 -15.03
CA GLU A 74 -5.72 19.30 -14.42
C GLU A 74 -6.49 20.38 -13.65
N LEU A 75 -6.61 20.19 -12.33
CA LEU A 75 -7.35 21.09 -11.44
C LEU A 75 -6.39 21.68 -10.40
N ASN A 76 -6.61 22.95 -10.04
CA ASN A 76 -6.00 23.49 -8.83
C ASN A 76 -6.65 22.87 -7.58
N TRP A 77 -6.06 23.14 -6.42
CA TRP A 77 -6.47 22.53 -5.15
C TRP A 77 -7.93 22.83 -4.77
N ASP A 78 -8.43 24.04 -5.05
CA ASP A 78 -9.78 24.42 -4.67
C ASP A 78 -10.82 23.86 -5.65
N ASP A 79 -10.52 23.80 -6.94
CA ASP A 79 -11.35 23.15 -7.94
C ASP A 79 -11.42 21.64 -7.72
N ALA A 80 -10.30 20.99 -7.38
CA ALA A 80 -10.25 19.57 -7.02
C ALA A 80 -11.13 19.26 -5.80
N LYS A 81 -11.08 20.10 -4.75
CA LYS A 81 -11.97 19.97 -3.59
C LYS A 81 -13.44 20.11 -3.99
N GLN A 82 -13.78 21.11 -4.80
CA GLN A 82 -15.15 21.31 -5.26
C GLN A 82 -15.63 20.12 -6.08
N GLN A 83 -14.78 19.56 -6.94
CA GLN A 83 -15.10 18.40 -7.76
C GLN A 83 -15.35 17.15 -6.93
N CYS A 84 -14.54 16.88 -5.89
CA CYS A 84 -14.83 15.81 -4.93
C CYS A 84 -16.18 16.04 -4.22
N LYS A 85 -16.47 17.28 -3.79
CA LYS A 85 -17.74 17.61 -3.12
C LYS A 85 -18.96 17.40 -4.00
N LYS A 86 -18.87 17.63 -5.32
CA LYS A 86 -19.99 17.41 -6.27
C LYS A 86 -20.49 15.96 -6.29
N ILE A 87 -19.62 15.01 -5.96
CA ILE A 87 -19.95 13.59 -5.89
C ILE A 87 -20.01 13.07 -4.44
N ASN A 88 -20.22 13.97 -3.48
CA ASN A 88 -20.30 13.66 -2.05
C ASN A 88 -19.05 12.95 -1.50
N LEU A 89 -17.87 13.30 -2.02
CA LEU A 89 -16.58 12.85 -1.51
C LEU A 89 -15.78 14.03 -0.93
N GLU A 90 -14.74 13.71 -0.18
CA GLU A 90 -13.72 14.66 0.23
C GLU A 90 -12.42 14.41 -0.54
N LEU A 91 -11.72 15.50 -0.88
CA LEU A 91 -10.41 15.39 -1.53
C LEU A 91 -9.46 14.66 -0.59
N ALA A 92 -8.89 13.56 -1.08
CA ALA A 92 -7.95 12.77 -0.30
C ALA A 92 -6.77 13.65 0.11
N LYS A 93 -6.49 13.70 1.41
CA LYS A 93 -5.25 14.27 1.94
C LYS A 93 -4.27 13.11 2.09
N PRO A 94 -3.31 12.92 1.17
CA PRO A 94 -2.32 11.87 1.36
C PRO A 94 -1.57 12.11 2.67
N GLN A 95 -1.37 11.05 3.46
CA GLN A 95 -0.47 11.11 4.62
C GLN A 95 0.97 11.42 4.16
N ASP A 96 1.34 10.96 2.98
CA ASP A 96 2.57 11.33 2.27
C ASP A 96 2.27 11.60 0.78
N PRO A 97 2.43 12.86 0.30
CA PRO A 97 2.26 13.21 -1.11
C PRO A 97 3.17 12.41 -2.06
N VAL A 98 4.35 11.99 -1.60
CA VAL A 98 5.33 11.24 -2.39
C VAL A 98 4.86 9.80 -2.62
N GLU A 99 4.26 9.19 -1.60
CA GLU A 99 3.70 7.83 -1.69
C GLU A 99 2.50 7.79 -2.64
N LEU A 100 1.61 8.79 -2.56
CA LEU A 100 0.48 8.91 -3.48
C LEU A 100 0.97 9.06 -4.93
N GLN A 101 1.96 9.91 -5.17
CA GLN A 101 2.48 10.13 -6.52
C GLN A 101 3.17 8.88 -7.08
N THR A 102 3.91 8.15 -6.25
CA THR A 102 4.56 6.88 -6.63
C THR A 102 3.51 5.83 -7.00
N TYR A 103 2.45 5.70 -6.20
CA TYR A 103 1.35 4.79 -6.49
C TYR A 103 0.63 5.14 -7.80
N LEU A 104 0.29 6.42 -7.99
CA LEU A 104 -0.41 6.87 -9.20
C LEU A 104 0.42 6.63 -10.45
N ASN A 105 1.72 6.94 -10.42
CA ASN A 105 2.63 6.67 -11.54
C ASN A 105 2.79 5.18 -11.83
N GLY A 106 2.84 4.33 -10.79
CA GLY A 106 2.98 2.89 -10.99
C GLY A 106 1.71 2.20 -11.51
N LYS A 107 0.54 2.79 -11.29
CA LYS A 107 -0.75 2.19 -11.67
C LYS A 107 -1.36 2.77 -12.96
N TYR A 108 -1.16 4.05 -13.22
CA TYR A 108 -1.78 4.78 -14.34
C TYR A 108 -0.76 5.46 -15.28
N GLY A 109 0.53 5.41 -14.97
CA GLY A 109 1.62 5.94 -15.80
C GLY A 109 2.08 4.97 -16.87
#